data_AF-A0A1I2A5C8-F1
#
_entry.id   AF-A0A1I2A5C8-F1
#
_cell.length_a   1.000
_cell.length_b   1.000
_cell.length_c   1.000
_cell.angle_alpha   90.00
_cell.angle_beta   90.00
_cell.angle_gamma   90.00
#
_symmetry.space_group_name_H-M   'P 1'
#
loop_
_entity.id
_entity.type
_entity.pdbx_description
1 polymer ?
#
loop_
_entity_poly.entity_id
_entity_poly.type
_entity_poly.pdbx_seq_one_letter_code
_entity_poly.pdbx_strand_id
1 'polypeptide(L)'
;MNLQIISQQYMLPILIGVCSSLATTYLKEYLNRKVFKLKRLEEKYQNFYLPFVDLYNTNVFGATNFTDFTPELQKEFYDMVTRYEYRYKDSVTYDLIYCFKSAFNMKFAPDFDQIMTYDDYVKSLNDNFNNLVTRMLDLQENAREELKY
;
A
#
# COMPACT_ATOMS: atom_id res chain seq x y z
N MET A 1 35.77 30.71 48.85
CA MET A 1 35.74 30.76 47.37
C MET A 1 34.77 29.69 46.90
N ASN A 2 33.65 30.10 46.30
CA ASN A 2 32.46 29.24 46.09
C ASN A 2 32.70 28.15 45.05
N LEU A 3 33.00 26.94 45.50
CA LEU A 3 33.03 25.72 44.66
C LEU A 3 31.70 25.47 43.93
N GLN A 4 30.58 25.95 44.47
CA GLN A 4 29.25 25.89 43.83
C GLN A 4 29.12 26.77 42.59
N ILE A 5 29.78 27.94 42.54
CA ILE A 5 29.73 28.82 41.37
C ILE A 5 30.51 28.19 40.22
N ILE A 6 31.67 27.60 40.53
CA ILE A 6 32.53 26.93 39.55
C ILE A 6 31.82 25.68 38.99
N SER A 7 31.18 24.86 39.82
CA SER A 7 30.47 23.66 39.34
C SER A 7 29.26 24.00 38.45
N GLN A 8 28.49 25.04 38.77
CA GLN A 8 27.39 25.49 37.91
C GLN A 8 27.86 26.06 36.57
N GLN A 9 29.01 26.77 36.57
CA GLN A 9 29.56 27.41 35.37
C GLN A 9 30.04 26.40 34.30
N TYR A 10 30.46 25.20 34.72
CA TYR A 10 30.87 24.11 33.81
C TYR A 10 29.77 23.07 33.54
N MET A 11 28.83 22.86 34.47
CA MET A 11 27.73 21.89 34.29
C MET A 11 26.68 22.36 33.27
N LEU A 12 26.37 23.66 33.24
CA LEU A 12 25.34 24.20 32.35
C LEU A 12 25.70 24.05 30.85
N PRO A 13 26.93 24.37 30.39
CA PRO A 13 27.34 24.14 29.00
C PRO A 13 27.34 22.65 28.61
N ILE A 14 27.72 21.76 29.53
CA ILE A 14 27.69 20.30 29.30
C ILE A 14 26.25 19.83 29.10
N LEU A 15 25.32 20.25 29.97
CA LEU A 15 23.89 19.92 29.83
C LEU A 15 23.32 20.45 28.52
N ILE A 16 23.63 21.69 28.13
CA ILE A 16 23.18 22.27 26.86
C ILE A 16 23.76 21.48 25.68
N GLY A 17 25.03 21.10 25.73
CA GLY A 17 25.68 20.30 24.69
C GLY A 17 25.03 18.92 24.54
N VAL A 18 24.74 18.23 25.66
CA VAL A 18 24.06 16.93 25.66
C VAL A 18 22.63 17.05 25.13
N CYS A 19 21.84 18.01 25.63
CA CYS A 19 20.47 18.24 25.16
C CYS A 19 20.41 18.59 23.67
N SER A 20 21.33 19.43 23.19
CA SER A 20 21.41 19.81 21.77
C SER A 20 21.78 18.62 20.89
N SER A 21 22.70 17.77 21.34
CA SER A 21 23.10 16.53 20.65
C SER A 21 21.94 15.54 20.56
N LEU A 22 21.21 15.33 21.66
CA LEU A 22 20.02 14.47 21.70
C LEU A 22 18.91 14.98 20.77
N ALA A 23 18.63 16.28 20.80
CA ALA A 23 17.64 16.90 19.93
C ALA A 23 18.03 16.74 18.44
N THR A 24 19.30 16.95 18.10
CA THR A 24 19.80 16.80 16.73
C THR A 24 19.71 15.35 16.26
N THR A 25 20.05 14.40 17.12
CA THR A 25 19.96 12.96 16.81
C THR A 25 18.52 12.55 16.57
N TYR A 26 17.60 12.96 17.44
CA TYR A 26 16.17 12.71 17.28
C TYR A 26 15.60 13.31 15.99
N LEU A 27 15.95 14.56 15.68
CA LEU A 27 15.55 15.22 14.44
C LEU A 27 16.06 14.46 13.21
N LYS A 28 17.33 14.02 13.24
CA LYS A 28 17.93 13.24 12.15
C LYS A 28 17.23 11.89 11.96
N GLU A 29 16.92 11.19 13.04
CA GLU A 29 16.14 9.95 12.97
C GLU A 29 14.74 10.18 12.40
N TYR A 30 14.04 11.23 12.85
CA TYR A 30 12.72 11.60 12.34
C TYR A 30 12.76 11.88 10.83
N LEU A 31 13.72 12.68 10.38
CA LEU A 31 13.91 13.00 8.95
C LEU A 31 14.24 11.74 8.14
N ASN A 32 15.13 10.88 8.64
CA ASN A 32 15.48 9.62 7.98
C ASN A 32 14.26 8.69 7.85
N ARG A 33 13.44 8.56 8.90
CA ARG A 33 12.19 7.79 8.84
C ARG A 33 11.22 8.36 7.81
N LYS A 34 11.09 9.69 7.75
CA LYS A 34 10.23 10.37 6.78
C LYS A 34 10.70 10.12 5.34
N VAL A 35 11.99 10.27 5.06
CA VAL A 35 12.59 10.00 3.74
C VAL A 35 12.38 8.54 3.34
N PHE A 36 12.62 7.60 4.27
CA PHE A 36 12.39 6.19 4.00
C PHE A 36 10.92 5.89 3.71
N LYS A 37 9.98 6.49 4.46
CA LYS A 37 8.54 6.34 4.21
C LYS A 37 8.17 6.83 2.80
N LEU A 38 8.63 8.03 2.42
CA LEU A 38 8.36 8.59 1.10
C LEU A 38 8.96 7.74 -0.03
N LYS A 39 10.19 7.28 0.12
CA LYS A 39 10.81 6.37 -0.86
C LYS A 39 10.02 5.07 -1.02
N ARG A 40 9.52 4.50 0.08
CA ARG A 40 8.66 3.31 0.04
C ARG A 40 7.31 3.59 -0.61
N LEU A 41 6.76 4.79 -0.42
CA LEU A 41 5.52 5.21 -1.06
C LEU A 41 5.72 5.38 -2.57
N GLU A 42 6.80 6.04 -2.98
CA GLU A 42 7.20 6.20 -4.38
C GLU A 42 7.39 4.84 -5.07
N GLU A 43 8.09 3.91 -4.42
CA GLU A 43 8.25 2.53 -4.91
C GLU A 43 6.89 1.85 -5.16
N LYS A 44 5.90 2.04 -4.29
CA LYS A 44 4.56 1.43 -4.46
C LYS A 44 3.74 2.13 -5.54
N TYR A 45 3.80 3.46 -5.57
CA TYR A 45 3.12 4.28 -6.56
C TYR A 45 3.55 3.88 -7.98
N GLN A 46 4.86 3.93 -8.25
CA GLN A 46 5.42 3.70 -9.57
C GLN A 46 5.28 2.25 -10.06
N ASN A 47 5.44 1.28 -9.15
CA ASN A 47 5.50 -0.13 -9.57
C ASN A 47 4.16 -0.85 -9.50
N PHE A 48 3.15 -0.28 -8.84
CA PHE A 48 1.87 -0.95 -8.66
C PHE A 48 0.64 -0.05 -8.77
N TYR A 49 0.49 0.97 -7.91
CA TYR A 49 -0.77 1.73 -7.90
C TYR A 49 -1.05 2.38 -9.25
N LEU A 50 -0.05 3.05 -9.82
CA LEU A 50 -0.16 3.67 -11.13
C LEU A 50 -0.33 2.63 -12.25
N PRO A 51 0.54 1.60 -12.40
CA PRO A 51 0.33 0.54 -13.39
C PRO A 51 -1.03 -0.17 -13.32
N PHE A 52 -1.55 -0.42 -12.12
CA PHE A 52 -2.85 -1.06 -11.94
C PHE A 52 -3.97 -0.16 -12.45
N VAL A 53 -3.97 1.11 -12.05
CA VAL A 53 -4.98 2.09 -12.45
C VAL A 53 -4.90 2.37 -13.96
N ASP A 54 -3.71 2.46 -14.52
CA ASP A 54 -3.51 2.65 -15.96
C ASP A 54 -4.04 1.45 -16.76
N LEU A 55 -3.75 0.22 -16.30
CA LEU A 55 -4.27 -1.00 -16.92
C LEU A 55 -5.81 -1.01 -16.87
N TYR A 56 -6.40 -0.63 -15.74
CA TYR A 56 -7.86 -0.52 -15.59
C TYR A 56 -8.45 0.52 -16.54
N ASN A 57 -7.97 1.76 -16.49
CA ASN A 57 -8.52 2.87 -17.29
C ASN A 57 -8.39 2.64 -18.80
N THR A 58 -7.29 2.00 -19.24
CA THR A 58 -7.06 1.71 -20.67
C THR A 58 -8.05 0.68 -21.21
N ASN A 59 -8.53 -0.24 -20.36
CA ASN A 59 -9.31 -1.39 -20.78
C ASN A 59 -10.79 -1.35 -20.34
N VAL A 60 -11.19 -0.35 -19.56
CA VAL A 60 -12.58 -0.24 -19.05
C VAL A 60 -13.60 0.14 -20.13
N PHE A 61 -13.17 0.57 -21.31
CA PHE A 61 -14.07 0.98 -22.40
C PHE A 61 -14.96 -0.20 -22.86
N GLY A 62 -16.15 -0.30 -22.27
CA GLY A 62 -17.16 -1.31 -22.56
C GLY A 62 -17.22 -2.50 -21.60
N ALA A 63 -16.26 -2.63 -20.67
CA ALA A 63 -16.24 -3.68 -19.66
C ALA A 63 -16.76 -3.13 -18.32
N THR A 64 -17.98 -3.51 -17.95
CA THR A 64 -18.61 -3.09 -16.68
C THR A 64 -18.21 -3.99 -15.50
N ASN A 65 -17.78 -5.21 -15.81
CA ASN A 65 -17.44 -6.25 -14.86
C ASN A 65 -16.05 -6.82 -15.15
N PHE A 66 -15.39 -7.36 -14.13
CA PHE A 66 -14.12 -8.07 -14.29
C PHE A 66 -14.24 -9.24 -15.28
N THR A 67 -15.37 -9.95 -15.24
CA THR A 67 -15.66 -11.05 -16.16
C THR A 67 -15.83 -10.63 -17.61
N ASP A 68 -16.05 -9.34 -17.89
CA ASP A 68 -16.17 -8.81 -19.26
C ASP A 68 -14.78 -8.65 -19.92
N PHE A 69 -13.70 -8.61 -19.12
CA PHE A 69 -12.35 -8.55 -19.66
C PHE A 69 -11.95 -9.85 -20.37
N THR A 70 -11.08 -9.74 -21.36
CA THR A 70 -10.46 -10.91 -22.01
C THR A 70 -9.71 -11.76 -20.97
N PRO A 71 -9.65 -13.10 -21.11
CA PRO A 71 -8.94 -13.98 -20.17
C PRO A 71 -7.48 -13.57 -19.92
N GLU A 72 -6.80 -13.03 -20.94
CA GLU A 72 -5.43 -12.53 -20.86
C GLU A 72 -5.32 -11.37 -19.88
N LEU A 73 -6.23 -10.40 -20.00
CA LEU A 73 -6.31 -9.23 -19.13
C LEU A 73 -6.73 -9.61 -17.70
N GLN A 74 -7.70 -10.53 -17.55
CA GLN A 74 -8.07 -11.06 -16.24
C GLN A 74 -6.86 -11.70 -15.53
N LYS A 75 -6.06 -12.47 -16.26
CA LYS A 75 -4.81 -13.06 -15.76
C LYS A 75 -3.77 -11.99 -15.44
N GLU A 76 -3.65 -10.95 -16.25
CA GLU A 76 -2.72 -9.85 -16.00
C GLU A 76 -3.03 -9.12 -14.69
N PHE A 77 -4.30 -8.80 -14.44
CA PHE A 77 -4.74 -8.26 -13.15
C PHE A 77 -4.40 -9.20 -11.99
N TYR A 78 -4.70 -10.49 -12.13
CA TYR A 78 -4.40 -11.50 -11.11
C TYR A 78 -2.89 -11.59 -10.79
N ASP A 79 -2.06 -11.65 -11.83
CA ASP A 79 -0.61 -11.74 -11.69
C ASP A 79 -0.05 -10.46 -11.05
N MET A 80 -0.59 -9.29 -11.42
CA MET A 80 -0.18 -8.01 -10.86
C MET A 80 -0.47 -7.95 -9.36
N VAL A 81 -1.69 -8.23 -8.92
CA VAL A 81 -2.05 -8.14 -7.49
C VAL A 81 -1.33 -9.18 -6.65
N THR A 82 -1.11 -10.39 -7.18
CA THR A 82 -0.40 -11.47 -6.50
C THR A 82 1.08 -11.14 -6.31
N ARG A 83 1.72 -10.51 -7.30
CA ARG A 83 3.14 -10.09 -7.21
C ARG A 83 3.39 -9.10 -6.07
N TYR A 84 2.39 -8.29 -5.71
CA TYR A 84 2.53 -7.23 -4.71
C TYR A 84 1.94 -7.56 -3.33
N GLU A 85 1.26 -8.69 -3.15
CA GLU A 85 0.60 -9.13 -1.92
C GLU A 85 1.46 -8.95 -0.65
N TYR A 86 2.71 -9.43 -0.65
CA TYR A 86 3.61 -9.38 0.51
C TYR A 86 4.20 -7.98 0.80
N ARG A 87 3.97 -6.98 -0.06
CA ARG A 87 4.48 -5.61 0.14
C ARG A 87 3.50 -4.72 0.91
N TYR A 88 2.32 -5.22 1.24
CA TYR A 88 1.34 -4.52 2.08
C TYR A 88 1.54 -4.86 3.56
N LYS A 89 1.70 -3.81 4.37
CA LYS A 89 1.51 -3.88 5.83
C LYS A 89 0.10 -3.48 6.25
N ASP A 90 -0.67 -2.94 5.32
CA ASP A 90 -2.05 -2.51 5.51
C ASP A 90 -2.96 -3.73 5.39
N SER A 91 -3.67 -4.04 6.48
CA SER A 91 -4.58 -5.18 6.54
C SER A 91 -5.71 -5.07 5.53
N VAL A 92 -6.20 -3.86 5.25
CA VAL A 92 -7.35 -3.67 4.34
C VAL A 92 -6.99 -4.06 2.91
N THR A 93 -5.88 -3.55 2.37
CA THR A 93 -5.44 -3.91 1.02
C THR A 93 -5.08 -5.38 0.93
N TYR A 94 -4.46 -5.94 1.97
CA TYR A 94 -4.14 -7.36 2.02
C TYR A 94 -5.42 -8.23 1.95
N ASP A 95 -6.43 -7.91 2.76
CA ASP A 95 -7.70 -8.64 2.79
C ASP A 95 -8.42 -8.55 1.44
N LEU A 96 -8.43 -7.37 0.81
CA LEU A 96 -9.03 -7.19 -0.52
C LEU A 96 -8.33 -8.02 -1.60
N ILE A 97 -6.99 -8.06 -1.61
CA ILE A 97 -6.22 -8.90 -2.53
C ILE A 97 -6.51 -10.38 -2.26
N TYR A 98 -6.55 -10.79 -1.00
CA TYR A 98 -6.86 -12.15 -0.60
C TYR A 98 -8.26 -12.59 -1.07
N CYS A 99 -9.27 -11.76 -0.82
CA CYS A 99 -10.65 -12.01 -1.24
C CYS A 99 -10.77 -12.11 -2.77
N PHE A 100 -10.17 -11.17 -3.51
CA PHE A 100 -10.16 -11.23 -4.97
C PHE A 100 -9.45 -12.49 -5.50
N LYS A 101 -8.27 -12.84 -4.99
CA LYS A 101 -7.55 -14.07 -5.39
C LYS A 101 -8.36 -15.32 -5.11
N SER A 102 -9.00 -15.37 -3.94
CA SER A 102 -9.83 -16.51 -3.53
C SER A 102 -11.02 -16.65 -4.47
N ALA A 103 -11.72 -15.54 -4.75
CA ALA A 103 -12.82 -15.52 -5.71
C ALA A 103 -12.35 -15.95 -7.11
N PHE A 104 -11.22 -15.45 -7.60
CA PHE A 104 -10.69 -15.83 -8.92
C PHE A 104 -10.38 -17.33 -9.02
N ASN A 105 -9.75 -17.89 -7.99
CA ASN A 105 -9.34 -19.29 -7.95
C ASN A 105 -10.52 -20.27 -7.78
N MET A 106 -11.67 -19.82 -7.25
CA MET A 106 -12.85 -20.68 -7.07
C MET A 106 -13.30 -21.35 -8.38
N LYS A 107 -13.11 -20.70 -9.54
CA LYS A 107 -13.39 -21.27 -10.87
C LYS A 107 -12.72 -22.62 -11.12
N PHE A 108 -11.59 -22.87 -10.47
CA PHE A 108 -10.78 -24.07 -10.65
C PHE A 108 -10.92 -25.07 -9.49
N ALA A 109 -11.82 -24.79 -8.54
CA ALA A 109 -12.03 -25.66 -7.38
C ALA A 109 -12.79 -26.93 -7.80
N PRO A 110 -12.38 -28.13 -7.33
CA PRO A 110 -13.02 -29.39 -7.69
C PRO A 110 -14.49 -29.49 -7.26
N ASP A 111 -14.90 -28.75 -6.22
CA ASP A 111 -16.25 -28.81 -5.63
C ASP A 111 -17.10 -27.57 -5.96
N PHE A 112 -16.71 -26.79 -6.98
CA PHE A 112 -17.38 -25.52 -7.32
C PHE A 112 -18.90 -25.67 -7.47
N ASP A 113 -19.35 -26.70 -8.19
CA ASP A 113 -20.77 -26.98 -8.44
C ASP A 113 -21.59 -27.38 -7.20
N GLN A 114 -20.93 -27.74 -6.09
CA GLN A 114 -21.61 -28.20 -4.86
C GLN A 114 -21.79 -27.10 -3.82
N ILE A 115 -21.02 -26.01 -3.90
CA ILE A 115 -20.95 -24.98 -2.85
C ILE A 115 -21.53 -23.63 -3.32
N MET A 116 -21.50 -23.34 -4.62
CA MET A 116 -21.85 -22.02 -5.15
C MET A 116 -22.38 -22.11 -6.57
N THR A 117 -23.39 -21.30 -6.92
CA THR A 117 -23.83 -21.22 -8.31
C THR A 117 -22.83 -20.43 -9.16
N TYR A 118 -22.83 -20.65 -10.47
CA TYR A 118 -21.99 -19.87 -11.39
C TYR A 118 -22.28 -18.36 -11.30
N ASP A 119 -23.55 -17.98 -11.18
CA ASP A 119 -23.96 -16.57 -11.07
C ASP A 119 -23.46 -15.94 -9.75
N ASP A 120 -23.52 -16.68 -8.64
CA ASP A 120 -22.99 -16.22 -7.34
C ASP A 120 -21.47 -16.03 -7.40
N TYR A 121 -20.76 -16.92 -8.09
CA TYR A 121 -19.32 -16.79 -8.33
C TYR A 121 -19.00 -15.55 -9.16
N VAL A 122 -19.68 -15.35 -10.30
CA VAL A 122 -19.46 -14.19 -11.18
C VAL A 122 -19.68 -12.90 -10.39
N LYS A 123 -20.77 -12.83 -9.63
CA LYS A 123 -21.06 -11.70 -8.76
C LYS A 123 -19.96 -11.48 -7.73
N SER A 124 -19.58 -12.52 -6.98
CA SER A 124 -18.51 -12.45 -5.97
C SER A 124 -17.19 -11.97 -6.55
N LEU A 125 -16.79 -12.49 -7.72
CA LEU A 125 -15.56 -12.08 -8.39
C LEU A 125 -15.60 -10.62 -8.80
N ASN A 126 -16.70 -10.17 -9.40
CA ASN A 126 -16.88 -8.79 -9.82
C ASN A 126 -16.91 -7.82 -8.63
N ASP A 127 -17.64 -8.16 -7.57
CA ASP A 127 -17.71 -7.34 -6.35
C ASP A 127 -16.32 -7.21 -5.70
N ASN A 128 -15.58 -8.31 -5.57
CA ASN A 128 -14.23 -8.28 -5.00
C ASN A 128 -13.24 -7.49 -5.86
N PHE A 129 -13.33 -7.61 -7.19
CA PHE A 129 -12.50 -6.82 -8.09
C PHE A 129 -12.83 -5.33 -8.00
N ASN A 130 -14.11 -4.95 -7.99
CA ASN A 130 -14.55 -3.56 -7.89
C ASN A 130 -14.11 -2.90 -6.57
N ASN A 131 -14.17 -3.64 -5.46
CA ASN A 131 -13.65 -3.18 -4.18
C ASN A 131 -12.14 -2.95 -4.23
N LEU A 132 -11.41 -3.85 -4.89
CA LEU A 132 -9.97 -3.72 -5.07
C LEU A 132 -9.61 -2.51 -5.95
N VAL A 133 -10.33 -2.30 -7.06
CA VAL A 133 -10.17 -1.14 -7.95
C VAL A 133 -10.39 0.16 -7.19
N THR A 134 -11.49 0.26 -6.43
CA THR A 134 -11.79 1.45 -5.61
C THR A 134 -10.63 1.75 -4.66
N ARG A 135 -10.13 0.73 -3.96
CA ARG A 135 -8.97 0.88 -3.07
C ARG A 135 -7.70 1.32 -3.82
N MET A 136 -7.46 0.79 -5.02
CA MET A 136 -6.28 1.15 -5.82
C MET A 136 -6.33 2.58 -6.33
N LEU A 137 -7.51 3.06 -6.73
CA LEU A 137 -7.72 4.46 -7.09
C LEU A 137 -7.42 5.38 -5.89
N ASP A 138 -7.98 5.07 -4.72
CA ASP A 138 -7.71 5.84 -3.50
C ASP A 138 -6.21 5.87 -3.15
N LEU A 139 -5.55 4.71 -3.21
CA LEU A 139 -4.11 4.62 -2.90
C LEU A 139 -3.25 5.37 -3.91
N GLN A 140 -3.62 5.33 -5.20
CA GLN A 140 -2.94 6.05 -6.26
C GLN A 140 -3.06 7.56 -6.05
N GLU A 141 -4.26 8.06 -5.75
CA GLU A 141 -4.52 9.48 -5.55
C GLU A 141 -3.82 10.01 -4.29
N ASN A 142 -3.99 9.33 -3.16
CA ASN A 142 -3.32 9.71 -1.91
C ASN A 142 -1.80 9.72 -2.04
N ALA A 143 -1.23 8.74 -2.77
CA ALA A 143 0.20 8.69 -3.02
C ALA A 143 0.66 9.81 -3.95
N ARG A 144 -0.12 10.17 -4.97
CA ARG A 144 0.16 11.32 -5.85
C ARG A 144 0.24 12.61 -5.04
N GLU A 145 -0.74 12.86 -4.17
CA GLU A 145 -0.77 14.04 -3.31
C GLU A 145 0.43 14.08 -2.32
N GLU A 146 0.72 12.97 -1.64
CA GLU A 146 1.84 12.91 -0.67
C GLU A 146 3.21 13.03 -1.35
N LEU A 147 3.36 12.54 -2.59
CA LEU A 147 4.60 12.63 -3.39
C LEU A 147 4.71 13.93 -4.21
N LYS A 148 3.63 14.68 -4.38
CA LYS A 148 3.53 15.91 -5.17
C LYS A 148 3.82 15.72 -6.67
N TYR A 149 3.26 14.66 -7.25
CA TYR A 149 3.23 14.45 -8.71
C TYR A 149 2.04 15.10 -9.37
#